data_AF-A0A9E5GAZ5-F1
#
_entry.id   AF-A0A9E5GAZ5-F1
#
_cell.length_a   1.000
_cell.length_b   1.000
_cell.length_c   1.000
_cell.angle_alpha   90.00
_cell.angle_beta   90.00
_cell.angle_gamma   90.00
#
_symmetry.space_group_name_H-M   'P 1'
#
loop_
_entity.id
_entity.type
_entity.pdbx_description
1 polymer ?
#
loop_
_entity_poly.entity_id
_entity_poly.type
_entity_poly.pdbx_seq_one_letter_code
_entity_poly.pdbx_strand_id
1 'polypeptide(L)' 'MDELKISKRTEPVMFTIRIDKSLVDFYDDLAKETNRSRNELIGMALEFAKDKNVIEPTEKPLGT' A
#
# COMPACT_ATOMS: atom_id res chain seq x y z
N MET A 1 -28.80 8.03 -27.62
CA MET A 1 -28.51 8.28 -26.19
C MET A 1 -27.47 7.26 -25.83
N ASP A 2 -26.21 7.67 -25.75
CA ASP A 2 -25.13 6.75 -25.37
C ASP A 2 -24.92 6.87 -23.86
N GLU A 3 -25.18 5.76 -23.17
CA GLU A 3 -24.97 5.65 -21.74
C GLU A 3 -23.47 5.65 -21.42
N LEU A 4 -23.06 6.49 -20.46
CA LEU A 4 -21.71 6.48 -19.92
C LEU A 4 -21.55 5.29 -18.96
N LYS A 5 -20.89 4.22 -19.40
CA LYS A 5 -20.57 3.07 -18.56
C LYS A 5 -19.40 3.39 -17.62
N ILE A 6 -19.67 3.38 -16.32
CA ILE A 6 -18.63 3.47 -15.29
C ILE A 6 -18.06 2.06 -15.07
N SER A 7 -16.78 1.86 -15.39
CA SER A 7 -16.04 0.70 -14.92
C SER A 7 -14.62 1.09 -14.52
N LYS A 8 -14.31 0.97 -13.22
CA LYS A 8 -12.96 0.69 -12.73
C LYS A 8 -13.08 -0.27 -11.55
N ARG A 9 -13.28 -1.56 -11.84
CA ARG A 9 -12.75 -2.58 -10.94
C ARG A 9 -11.26 -2.60 -11.22
N THR A 10 -10.47 -1.89 -10.43
CA THR A 10 -9.02 -2.03 -10.49
C THR A 10 -8.72 -3.48 -10.12
N GLU A 11 -8.23 -4.24 -11.10
CA GLU A 11 -7.80 -5.61 -10.83
C GLU A 11 -6.70 -5.57 -9.76
N PRO A 12 -6.72 -6.50 -8.79
CA PRO A 12 -5.65 -6.59 -7.82
C PRO A 12 -4.34 -6.87 -8.55
N VAL A 13 -3.37 -5.96 -8.41
CA VAL A 13 -2.04 -6.11 -9.00
C VAL A 13 -1.09 -6.71 -7.97
N MET A 14 -0.31 -7.70 -8.40
CA MET A 14 0.75 -8.29 -7.59
C MET A 14 2.04 -7.49 -7.80
N PHE A 15 2.71 -7.11 -6.71
CA PHE A 15 4.03 -6.49 -6.77
C PHE A 15 4.92 -7.06 -5.66
N THR A 16 6.23 -7.02 -5.87
CA THR A 16 7.23 -7.53 -4.92
C THR A 16 7.91 -6.37 -4.21
N ILE A 17 7.96 -6.43 -2.88
CA ILE A 17 8.68 -5.45 -2.04
C ILE A 17 9.79 -6.16 -1.26
N ARG A 18 10.90 -5.44 -1.03
CA ARG A 18 11.95 -5.86 -0.10
C ARG A 18 11.70 -5.15 1.23
N ILE A 19 11.49 -5.93 2.28
CA ILE A 19 11.28 -5.43 3.65
C ILE A 19 12.14 -6.23 4.62
N ASP A 20 12.37 -5.66 5.79
CA ASP A 20 13.06 -6.33 6.87
C ASP A 20 12.28 -7.57 7.35
N LYS A 21 13.00 -8.62 7.74
CA LYS A 21 12.40 -9.86 8.23
C LYS A 21 11.55 -9.65 9.49
N SER A 22 11.96 -8.74 10.38
CA SER A 22 11.21 -8.42 11.60
C SER A 22 9.79 -7.92 11.31
N LEU A 23 9.60 -7.18 10.21
CA LEU A 23 8.29 -6.71 9.79
C LEU A 23 7.42 -7.85 9.27
N VAL A 24 8.02 -8.80 8.53
CA VAL A 24 7.33 -10.02 8.08
C VAL A 24 6.85 -10.84 9.28
N ASP A 25 7.75 -11.09 10.23
CA ASP A 25 7.45 -11.90 11.42
C ASP A 25 6.32 -11.24 12.26
N PHE A 26 6.35 -9.91 12.43
CA PHE A 26 5.29 -9.16 13.10
C PHE A 26 3.91 -9.35 12.42
N TYR A 27 3.84 -9.21 11.09
CA TYR A 27 2.57 -9.39 10.37
C TYR A 27 2.11 -10.84 10.33
N ASP A 28 3.02 -11.82 10.35
CA ASP A 28 2.68 -13.24 10.42
C ASP A 28 2.04 -13.59 11.77
N ASP A 29 2.52 -13.02 12.88
CA ASP A 29 1.90 -13.21 14.19
C ASP A 29 0.56 -12.49 14.32
N LEU A 30 0.48 -11.26 13.83
CA LEU A 30 -0.79 -10.50 13.79
C LEU A 30 -1.85 -11.22 12.93
N ALA A 31 -1.45 -11.86 11.83
CA ALA A 31 -2.33 -12.65 10.98
C ALA A 31 -2.97 -13.83 11.76
N LYS A 32 -2.17 -14.52 12.58
CA LYS A 32 -2.64 -15.63 13.43
C LYS A 32 -3.62 -15.13 14.49
N GLU A 33 -3.31 -14.03 15.15
CA GLU A 33 -4.15 -13.47 16.22
C GLU A 33 -5.49 -12.93 15.71
N THR A 34 -5.49 -12.29 14.53
CA THR A 34 -6.68 -11.62 13.98
C THR A 34 -7.49 -12.50 13.02
N ASN A 35 -7.01 -13.72 12.72
CA ASN A 35 -7.57 -14.61 11.71
C ASN A 35 -7.75 -13.92 10.34
N ARG A 36 -6.71 -13.20 9.91
CA ARG A 36 -6.65 -12.49 8.62
C ARG A 36 -5.42 -12.92 7.85
N SER A 37 -5.44 -12.73 6.53
CA SER A 37 -4.23 -12.93 5.74
C SER A 37 -3.24 -11.78 5.96
N ARG A 38 -1.94 -12.08 5.84
CA ARG A 38 -0.90 -11.05 5.82
C ARG A 38 -1.15 -10.00 4.74
N ASN A 39 -1.64 -10.40 3.57
CA ASN A 39 -1.91 -9.47 2.46
C ASN A 39 -3.01 -8.46 2.81
N GLU A 40 -4.06 -8.89 3.53
CA GLU A 40 -5.09 -7.97 4.01
C GLU A 40 -4.53 -6.98 5.03
N LEU A 41 -3.68 -7.44 5.96
CA LEU A 41 -3.04 -6.58 6.96
C LEU A 41 -2.09 -5.56 6.31
N ILE A 42 -1.27 -6.00 5.35
CA ILE A 42 -0.39 -5.12 4.57
C ILE A 42 -1.22 -4.12 3.76
N GLY A 43 -2.31 -4.56 3.12
CA GLY A 43 -3.21 -3.68 2.37
C GLY A 43 -3.81 -2.58 3.25
N MET A 44 -4.30 -2.94 4.44
CA MET A 44 -4.82 -1.97 5.41
C MET A 44 -3.73 -1.00 5.90
N ALA A 45 -2.51 -1.49 6.15
CA ALA A 45 -1.39 -0.65 6.56
C ALA A 45 -0.98 0.34 5.46
N LEU A 46 -0.97 -0.10 4.20
CA LEU A 46 -0.66 0.76 3.04
C LEU A 46 -1.74 1.82 2.83
N GLU A 47 -3.03 1.48 2.97
CA GLU A 47 -4.12 2.46 2.86
C GLU A 47 -4.03 3.51 3.98
N PHE A 48 -3.71 3.08 5.21
CA PHE A 48 -3.49 4.00 6.31
C PHE A 48 -2.26 4.90 6.12
N ALA A 49 -1.15 4.34 5.60
CA ALA A 49 0.07 5.09 5.36
C ALA A 49 -0.08 6.11 4.23
N LYS A 50 -0.86 5.80 3.20
CA LYS A 50 -1.15 6.68 2.07
C LYS A 50 -1.63 8.07 2.52
N ASP A 51 -2.51 8.12 3.51
CA ASP A 51 -3.05 9.39 4.02
C ASP A 51 -2.06 10.18 4.88
N LYS A 52 -0.99 9.53 5.36
CA LYS A 52 0.05 10.13 6.21
C LYS A 52 1.30 10.54 5.46
N ASN A 53 1.46 10.08 4.22
CA ASN A 53 2.61 10.40 3.41
C ASN A 53 2.55 11.87 2.98
N VAL A 54 3.45 12.69 3.51
CA VAL A 54 3.65 14.07 3.07
C VAL A 54 4.76 14.08 2.04
N ILE A 55 4.49 14.67 0.87
CA ILE A 55 5.53 14.93 -0.13
C ILE A 55 6.28 16.17 0.33
N GLU A 56 7.51 16.00 0.80
CA GLU A 56 8.40 17.14 0.95
C GLU A 56 8.75 17.67 -0.45
N PRO A 57 8.57 18.98 -0.72
CA PRO A 57 9.04 19.54 -1.97
C PRO A 57 10.55 19.37 -2.00
N THR A 58 11.04 18.57 -2.95
CA THR A 58 12.46 18.53 -3.26
C THR A 58 12.83 19.94 -3.73
N GLU A 59 13.58 20.68 -2.92
CA GLU A 59 14.35 21.81 -3.42
C GLU A 59 15.25 21.24 -4.51
N LYS A 60 14.85 21.43 -5.78
CA LYS A 60 15.76 21.23 -6.91
C LYS A 60 17.02 22.02 -6.54
N PRO A 61 18.22 21.41 -6.54
CA PRO A 61 19.41 22.22 -6.42
C PRO A 61 19.39 23.25 -7.55
N LEU A 62 19.26 24.52 -7.17
CA LEU A 62 19.62 25.62 -8.04
C LEU A 62 21.11 25.47 -8.28
N GLY A 63 21.48 25.02 -9.46
CA GLY A 63 22.84 25.03 -9.94
C GLY A 63 22.88 24.50 -11.36
N THR A 64 23.51 25.15 -12.32
CA THR A 64 24.16 26.47 -12.38
C THR A 64 24.33 26.77 -13.86
#